data_AF-A0A966QN44-F1
#
_entry.id   AF-A0A966QN44-F1
#
_cell.length_a   1.000
_cell.length_b   1.000
_cell.length_c   1.000
_cell.angle_alpha   90.00
_cell.angle_beta   90.00
_cell.angle_gamma   90.00
#
_symmetry.space_group_name_H-M   'P 1'
#
loop_
_entity.id
_entity.type
_entity.pdbx_description
1 polymer ?
#
loop_
_entity_poly.entity_id
_entity_poly.type
_entity_poly.pdbx_seq_one_letter_code
_entity_poly.pdbx_strand_id
1 'polypeptide(L)'
;MSAAAKPVLSPLTGTVLSCANVGEIVPAGRPLVVIESMKMEHVVEAPEPDEVVRVWVAPGDTVREGQLLVEVSPVPRSSAAKESNRTPVIADRADVARLRERRGYLTDEARPEAVAKRREKGRRTARENIADLLDEGSFQEYGGFGVAAQRQRRSEVDLIANTPADGLICGTGTVNADDAEDGRARVLAMSYDYTVLAGTQGYVNHKKTDRVLEVARRNMLPVVLFAEGGGGRPGDTDAPVVAGLDVMSFASFASLSGLVPLVGIASGYCFAGNAALLGCCDVVIATEDSNIGMAGPAMIEGGGLGVVAPTAIGPIEVQTKNGVVDVRVA
;
A
#
# COMPACT_ATOMS: atom_id res chain seq x y z
N MET A 1 36.29 -36.89 29.97
CA MET A 1 37.16 -35.69 29.90
C MET A 1 36.24 -34.54 29.55
N SER A 2 36.12 -33.53 30.43
CA SER A 2 35.31 -32.34 30.12
C SER A 2 35.95 -31.62 28.95
N ALA A 3 35.18 -31.28 27.91
CA ALA A 3 35.66 -30.41 26.85
C ALA A 3 36.08 -29.05 27.46
N ALA A 4 37.13 -28.44 26.91
CA ALA A 4 37.62 -27.15 27.37
C ALA A 4 36.65 -26.04 26.97
N ALA A 5 36.32 -25.13 27.89
CA ALA A 5 35.47 -23.99 27.62
C ALA A 5 36.14 -23.03 26.61
N LYS A 6 35.39 -22.62 25.59
CA LYS A 6 35.79 -21.71 24.52
C LYS A 6 35.23 -20.31 24.78
N PRO A 7 36.03 -19.24 24.63
CA PRO A 7 35.54 -17.87 24.77
C PRO A 7 34.78 -17.43 23.51
N VAL A 8 33.64 -16.77 23.71
CA VAL A 8 32.88 -16.10 22.65
C VAL A 8 33.00 -14.60 22.85
N LEU A 9 33.56 -13.92 21.84
CA LEU A 9 33.88 -12.50 21.89
C LEU A 9 32.85 -11.67 21.11
N SER A 10 32.70 -10.41 21.50
CA SER A 10 31.86 -9.47 20.79
C SER A 10 32.45 -9.15 19.42
N PRO A 11 31.69 -9.29 18.32
CA PRO A 11 32.17 -8.93 16.99
C PRO A 11 32.17 -7.41 16.73
N LEU A 12 31.57 -6.62 17.63
CA LEU A 12 31.38 -5.17 17.45
C LEU A 12 31.16 -4.45 18.78
N THR A 13 31.13 -3.13 18.72
CA THR A 13 30.77 -2.28 19.87
C THR A 13 29.28 -2.00 19.89
N GLY A 14 28.60 -2.21 21.02
CA GLY A 14 27.16 -2.01 21.14
C GLY A 14 26.61 -2.28 22.55
N THR A 15 25.29 -2.29 22.69
CA THR A 15 24.60 -2.55 23.96
C THR A 15 23.99 -3.95 23.94
N VAL A 16 24.20 -4.76 24.98
CA VAL A 16 23.63 -6.10 25.08
C VAL A 16 22.12 -6.00 25.32
N LEU A 17 21.32 -6.60 24.44
CA LEU A 17 19.86 -6.70 24.60
C LEU A 17 19.46 -7.94 25.37
N SER A 18 20.13 -9.07 25.12
CA SER A 18 19.86 -10.35 25.77
C SER A 18 21.05 -11.29 25.69
N CYS A 19 21.20 -12.18 26.66
CA CYS A 19 22.21 -13.24 26.69
C CYS A 19 21.60 -14.57 27.18
N ALA A 20 22.16 -15.69 26.73
CA ALA A 20 21.82 -17.03 27.19
C ALA A 20 22.21 -17.22 28.68
N ASN A 21 21.60 -18.19 29.35
CA ASN A 21 21.81 -18.42 30.78
C ASN A 21 22.95 -19.42 31.04
N VAL A 22 23.63 -19.28 32.18
CA VAL A 22 24.62 -20.29 32.62
C VAL A 22 23.93 -21.65 32.81
N GLY A 23 24.51 -22.71 32.24
CA GLY A 23 23.97 -24.07 32.20
C GLY A 23 22.99 -24.33 31.05
N GLU A 24 22.71 -23.35 30.21
CA GLU A 24 21.85 -23.51 29.03
C GLU A 24 22.60 -24.22 27.91
N ILE A 25 22.00 -25.26 27.33
CA ILE A 25 22.53 -25.92 26.12
C ILE A 25 21.93 -25.21 24.90
N VAL A 26 22.77 -24.49 24.16
CA VAL A 26 22.39 -23.69 23.00
C VAL A 26 22.76 -24.46 21.72
N PRO A 27 21.78 -24.77 20.85
CA PRO A 27 22.06 -25.44 19.57
C PRO A 27 22.91 -24.57 18.63
N ALA A 28 23.62 -25.22 17.70
CA ALA A 28 24.34 -24.51 16.64
C ALA A 28 23.43 -23.55 15.86
N GLY A 29 23.92 -22.33 15.59
CA GLY A 29 23.17 -21.27 14.90
C GLY A 29 22.11 -20.57 15.75
N ARG A 30 22.05 -20.83 17.07
CA ARG A 30 21.13 -20.12 17.98
C ARG A 30 21.83 -18.99 18.73
N PRO A 31 21.08 -17.95 19.15
CA PRO A 31 21.64 -16.79 19.83
C PRO A 31 22.29 -17.15 21.17
N LEU A 32 23.55 -16.80 21.35
CA LEU A 32 24.20 -16.72 22.64
C LEU A 32 24.05 -15.33 23.26
N VAL A 33 24.22 -14.27 22.45
CA VAL A 33 24.07 -12.88 22.86
C VAL A 33 23.50 -12.06 21.70
N VAL A 34 22.61 -11.12 21.98
CA VAL A 34 22.11 -10.14 21.00
C VAL A 34 22.62 -8.76 21.40
N ILE A 35 23.24 -8.05 20.46
CA ILE A 35 23.84 -6.74 20.66
C ILE A 35 23.15 -5.73 19.76
N GLU A 36 22.65 -4.65 20.31
CA GLU A 36 22.20 -3.48 19.55
C GLU A 36 23.40 -2.59 19.23
N SER A 37 23.60 -2.28 17.95
CA SER A 37 24.53 -1.25 17.52
C SER A 37 23.94 -0.50 16.35
N MET A 38 24.01 0.84 16.40
CA MET A 38 23.50 1.72 15.34
C MET A 38 22.04 1.43 14.92
N LYS A 39 21.15 1.12 15.87
CA LYS A 39 19.73 0.75 15.67
C LYS A 39 19.48 -0.59 14.97
N MET A 40 20.50 -1.43 14.86
CA MET A 40 20.42 -2.78 14.30
C MET A 40 20.74 -3.81 15.38
N GLU A 41 20.03 -4.93 15.36
CA GLU A 41 20.31 -6.08 16.22
C GLU A 41 21.32 -7.01 15.54
N HIS A 42 22.39 -7.32 16.25
CA HIS A 42 23.43 -8.24 15.84
C HIS A 42 23.43 -9.47 16.74
N VAL A 43 23.22 -10.64 16.15
CA VAL A 43 23.14 -11.92 16.85
C VAL A 43 24.52 -12.57 16.87
N VAL A 44 25.04 -12.86 18.06
CA VAL A 44 26.23 -13.71 18.25
C VAL A 44 25.73 -15.13 18.47
N GLU A 45 25.98 -16.01 17.51
CA GLU A 45 25.43 -17.37 17.47
C GLU A 45 26.40 -18.42 18.05
N ALA A 46 25.85 -19.53 18.55
CA ALA A 46 26.64 -20.69 18.94
C ALA A 46 27.17 -21.42 17.68
N PRO A 47 28.47 -21.65 17.55
CA PRO A 47 29.04 -22.31 16.38
C PRO A 47 28.71 -23.81 16.32
N GLU A 48 28.53 -24.44 17.47
CA GLU A 48 28.15 -25.85 17.62
C GLU A 48 27.17 -26.00 18.81
N PRO A 49 26.61 -27.19 19.08
CA PRO A 49 25.80 -27.39 20.28
C PRO A 49 26.68 -27.22 21.53
N ASP A 50 26.53 -26.09 22.20
CA ASP A 50 27.39 -25.69 23.29
C ASP A 50 26.57 -25.44 24.58
N GLU A 51 27.10 -25.86 25.72
CA GLU A 51 26.59 -25.50 27.05
C GLU A 51 27.26 -24.20 27.49
N VAL A 52 26.46 -23.22 27.92
CA VAL A 52 26.97 -21.94 28.44
C VAL A 52 27.55 -22.16 29.83
N VAL A 53 28.87 -22.10 29.95
CA VAL A 53 29.60 -22.32 31.21
C VAL A 53 29.62 -21.05 32.06
N ARG A 54 29.79 -19.88 31.43
CA ARG A 54 29.80 -18.58 32.09
C ARG A 54 29.27 -17.48 31.18
N VAL A 55 28.69 -16.46 31.81
CA VAL A 55 28.22 -15.23 31.14
C VAL A 55 28.90 -14.05 31.84
N TRP A 56 29.53 -13.18 31.06
CA TRP A 56 30.33 -12.05 31.54
C TRP A 56 29.64 -10.70 31.34
N VAL A 57 28.44 -10.70 30.76
CA VAL A 57 27.68 -9.50 30.38
C VAL A 57 26.21 -9.66 30.79
N ALA A 58 25.54 -8.55 31.08
CA ALA A 58 24.11 -8.51 31.36
C ALA A 58 23.36 -7.62 30.33
N PRO A 59 22.05 -7.84 30.14
CA PRO A 59 21.23 -6.91 29.36
C PRO A 59 21.37 -5.47 29.86
N GLY A 60 21.63 -4.55 28.95
CA GLY A 60 21.93 -3.14 29.24
C GLY A 60 23.42 -2.79 29.28
N ASP A 61 24.31 -3.78 29.36
CA ASP A 61 25.76 -3.52 29.36
C ASP A 61 26.25 -3.04 28.00
N THR A 62 27.22 -2.13 28.01
CA THR A 62 27.94 -1.71 26.81
C THR A 62 29.18 -2.57 26.62
N VAL A 63 29.30 -3.21 25.45
CA VAL A 63 30.41 -4.08 25.09
C VAL A 63 31.22 -3.48 23.95
N ARG A 64 32.53 -3.74 23.93
CA ARG A 64 33.45 -3.36 22.84
C ARG A 64 33.75 -4.55 21.93
N GLU A 65 34.14 -4.27 20.70
CA GLU A 65 34.67 -5.30 19.80
C GLU A 65 35.84 -6.05 20.47
N GLY A 66 35.81 -7.39 20.39
CA GLY A 66 36.78 -8.29 21.03
C GLY A 66 36.55 -8.52 22.53
N GLN A 67 35.56 -7.89 23.16
CA GLN A 67 35.23 -8.13 24.57
C GLN A 67 34.63 -9.52 24.78
N LEU A 68 35.05 -10.22 25.84
CA LEU A 68 34.50 -11.52 26.23
C LEU A 68 33.03 -11.38 26.65
N LEU A 69 32.16 -12.19 26.04
CA LEU A 69 30.72 -12.20 26.31
C LEU A 69 30.31 -13.42 27.14
N VAL A 70 30.60 -14.60 26.63
CA VAL A 70 30.26 -15.89 27.25
C VAL A 70 31.37 -16.90 27.07
N GLU A 71 31.46 -17.87 27.98
CA GLU A 71 32.29 -19.06 27.83
C GLU A 71 31.36 -20.25 27.60
N VAL A 72 31.65 -21.04 26.58
CA VAL A 72 30.79 -22.16 26.17
C VAL A 72 31.58 -23.46 26.03
N SER A 73 30.98 -24.61 26.27
CA SER A 73 31.64 -25.91 26.16
C SER A 73 30.87 -26.85 25.23
N PRO A 74 31.54 -27.52 24.28
CA PRO A 74 30.88 -28.43 23.35
C PRO A 74 30.18 -29.59 24.06
N VAL A 75 28.94 -29.88 23.69
CA VAL A 75 28.16 -30.99 24.25
C VAL A 75 28.07 -32.14 23.24
N PRO A 76 28.29 -33.41 23.64
CA PRO A 76 28.14 -34.55 22.73
C PRO A 76 26.74 -34.63 22.13
N ARG A 77 26.65 -34.86 20.82
CA ARG A 77 25.40 -34.90 20.01
C ARG A 77 24.27 -35.81 20.55
N SER A 78 24.53 -36.71 21.51
CA SER A 78 23.52 -37.66 22.01
C SER A 78 22.58 -37.11 23.10
N SER A 79 22.78 -35.87 23.59
CA SER A 79 21.84 -35.20 24.51
C SER A 79 20.99 -34.10 23.84
N ALA A 80 21.19 -33.85 22.54
CA ALA A 80 20.48 -32.81 21.78
C ALA A 80 19.08 -33.23 21.28
N ALA A 81 18.66 -34.48 21.51
CA ALA A 81 17.36 -34.99 21.08
C ALA A 81 16.26 -34.79 22.14
N LYS A 82 15.97 -33.53 22.44
CA LYS A 82 14.59 -33.09 22.66
C LYS A 82 14.40 -31.86 21.79
N GLU A 83 14.13 -32.10 20.50
CA GLU A 83 13.31 -31.16 19.72
C GLU A 83 12.00 -31.01 20.49
N SER A 84 11.99 -30.05 21.41
CA SER A 84 10.80 -29.31 21.74
C SER A 84 10.33 -28.76 20.41
N ASN A 85 9.40 -29.48 19.79
CA ASN A 85 8.57 -29.02 18.69
C ASN A 85 7.75 -27.82 19.21
N ARG A 86 8.45 -26.71 19.46
CA ARG A 86 7.85 -25.39 19.52
C ARG A 86 7.61 -25.08 18.07
N THR A 87 6.49 -25.58 17.54
CA THR A 87 5.64 -24.74 16.70
C THR A 87 5.75 -23.36 17.33
N PRO A 88 6.27 -22.33 16.64
CA PRO A 88 6.32 -21.01 17.24
C PRO A 88 4.89 -20.75 17.68
N VAL A 89 4.66 -20.75 18.99
CA VAL A 89 3.43 -20.22 19.54
C VAL A 89 3.60 -18.76 19.19
N ILE A 90 3.10 -18.38 18.02
CA ILE A 90 2.83 -17.00 17.70
C ILE A 90 1.83 -16.64 18.78
N ALA A 91 2.34 -16.12 19.91
CA ALA A 91 1.53 -15.59 20.97
C ALA A 91 0.49 -14.70 20.29
N ASP A 92 -0.77 -14.77 20.73
CA ASP A 92 -1.87 -14.07 20.07
C ASP A 92 -1.55 -12.57 19.97
N ARG A 93 -1.03 -12.16 18.81
CA ARG A 93 -0.45 -10.84 18.59
C ARG A 93 -1.61 -9.91 18.31
N ALA A 94 -2.15 -9.31 19.37
CA ALA A 94 -3.29 -8.40 19.29
C ALA A 94 -3.06 -7.25 18.27
N ASP A 95 -1.82 -6.81 18.09
CA ASP A 95 -1.44 -5.82 17.08
C ASP A 95 -1.56 -6.36 15.64
N VAL A 96 -1.14 -7.60 15.40
CA VAL A 96 -1.33 -8.30 14.10
C VAL A 96 -2.81 -8.59 13.85
N ALA A 97 -3.57 -8.98 14.88
CA ALA A 97 -5.01 -9.17 14.77
C ALA A 97 -5.71 -7.86 14.36
N ARG A 98 -5.38 -6.74 15.00
CA ARG A 98 -5.89 -5.40 14.63
C ARG A 98 -5.50 -5.00 13.21
N LEU A 99 -4.27 -5.30 12.77
CA LEU A 99 -3.85 -5.05 11.39
C LEU A 99 -4.66 -5.88 10.39
N ARG A 100 -4.89 -7.17 10.67
CA ARG A 100 -5.68 -8.07 9.82
C ARG A 100 -7.14 -7.61 9.75
N GLU A 101 -7.73 -7.25 10.88
CA GLU A 101 -9.06 -6.65 10.93
C GLU A 101 -9.13 -5.39 10.07
N ARG A 102 -8.15 -4.49 10.23
CA ARG A 102 -8.09 -3.26 9.44
C ARG A 102 -7.91 -3.49 7.95
N ARG A 103 -7.15 -4.52 7.55
CA ARG A 103 -7.06 -4.96 6.15
C ARG A 103 -8.38 -5.51 5.63
N GLY A 104 -9.16 -6.19 6.47
CA GLY A 104 -10.48 -6.70 6.12
C GLY A 104 -11.38 -5.62 5.51
N TYR A 105 -11.46 -4.44 6.13
CA TYR A 105 -12.25 -3.30 5.64
C TYR A 105 -11.88 -2.79 4.24
N LEU A 106 -10.69 -3.14 3.75
CA LEU A 106 -10.28 -2.74 2.42
C LEU A 106 -10.95 -3.61 1.35
N THR A 107 -11.19 -4.89 1.65
CA THR A 107 -11.64 -5.92 0.70
C THR A 107 -13.09 -5.75 0.25
N ASP A 108 -13.42 -6.34 -0.91
CA ASP A 108 -14.79 -6.33 -1.43
C ASP A 108 -15.70 -7.25 -0.61
N GLU A 109 -15.16 -8.34 -0.06
CA GLU A 109 -15.89 -9.29 0.81
C GLU A 109 -16.43 -8.60 2.07
N ALA A 110 -15.71 -7.61 2.59
CA ALA A 110 -16.14 -6.82 3.75
C ALA A 110 -17.17 -5.73 3.39
N ARG A 111 -17.54 -5.57 2.11
CA ARG A 111 -18.37 -4.48 1.59
C ARG A 111 -19.52 -4.97 0.69
N PRO A 112 -20.31 -5.98 1.11
CA PRO A 112 -21.27 -6.66 0.23
C PRO A 112 -22.33 -5.72 -0.35
N GLU A 113 -22.79 -4.71 0.40
CA GLU A 113 -23.77 -3.74 -0.09
C GLU A 113 -23.22 -2.84 -1.22
N ALA A 114 -21.97 -2.40 -1.10
CA ALA A 114 -21.31 -1.58 -2.11
C ALA A 114 -21.07 -2.40 -3.38
N VAL A 115 -20.63 -3.65 -3.23
CA VAL A 115 -20.44 -4.60 -4.33
C VAL A 115 -21.77 -4.89 -5.03
N ALA A 116 -22.85 -5.18 -4.28
CA ALA A 116 -24.17 -5.43 -4.84
C ALA A 116 -24.67 -4.25 -5.69
N LYS A 117 -24.53 -3.01 -5.21
CA LYS A 117 -24.89 -1.80 -5.98
C LYS A 117 -24.07 -1.63 -7.27
N ARG A 118 -22.82 -2.11 -7.32
CA ARG A 118 -22.04 -2.14 -8.58
C ARG A 118 -22.57 -3.21 -9.52
N ARG A 119 -22.85 -4.41 -9.01
CA ARG A 119 -23.39 -5.53 -9.80
C ARG A 119 -24.77 -5.24 -10.39
N GLU A 120 -25.65 -4.58 -9.65
CA GLU A 120 -26.96 -4.13 -10.16
C GLU A 120 -26.83 -3.25 -11.40
N LYS A 121 -25.72 -2.53 -11.54
CA LYS A 121 -25.40 -1.68 -12.69
C LYS A 121 -24.52 -2.39 -13.74
N GLY A 122 -24.29 -3.69 -13.62
CA GLY A 122 -23.42 -4.45 -14.51
C GLY A 122 -21.94 -4.08 -14.41
N ARG A 123 -21.50 -3.48 -13.29
CA ARG A 123 -20.15 -2.92 -13.15
C ARG A 123 -19.26 -3.73 -12.20
N ARG A 124 -17.96 -3.71 -12.51
CA ARG A 124 -16.87 -4.14 -11.62
C ARG A 124 -16.63 -3.12 -10.51
N THR A 125 -16.03 -3.57 -9.41
CA THR A 125 -15.51 -2.70 -8.35
C THR A 125 -14.12 -2.16 -8.75
N ALA A 126 -13.62 -1.18 -7.99
CA ALA A 126 -12.25 -0.70 -8.18
C ALA A 126 -11.20 -1.80 -7.93
N ARG A 127 -11.45 -2.71 -6.98
CA ARG A 127 -10.52 -3.82 -6.70
C ARG A 127 -10.50 -4.85 -7.81
N GLU A 128 -11.65 -5.18 -8.38
CA GLU A 128 -11.73 -6.08 -9.52
C GLU A 128 -11.04 -5.53 -10.74
N ASN A 129 -11.16 -4.22 -11.00
CA ASN A 129 -10.42 -3.59 -12.10
C ASN A 129 -8.91 -3.69 -11.92
N ILE A 130 -8.41 -3.46 -10.68
CA ILE A 130 -6.98 -3.59 -10.38
C ILE A 130 -6.52 -5.06 -10.46
N ALA A 131 -7.33 -6.00 -9.96
CA ALA A 131 -7.03 -7.43 -9.98
C ALA A 131 -7.07 -8.04 -11.40
N ASP A 132 -7.93 -7.52 -12.28
CA ASP A 132 -8.00 -7.93 -13.69
C ASP A 132 -6.87 -7.33 -14.53
N LEU A 133 -6.41 -6.12 -14.18
CA LEU A 133 -5.32 -5.45 -14.86
C LEU A 133 -3.95 -6.05 -14.53
N LEU A 134 -3.70 -6.31 -13.24
CA LEU A 134 -2.37 -6.66 -12.74
C LEU A 134 -2.17 -8.16 -12.60
N ASP A 135 -0.94 -8.63 -12.84
CA ASP A 135 -0.59 -10.03 -12.63
C ASP A 135 -0.81 -10.44 -11.16
N GLU A 136 -1.27 -11.67 -10.95
CA GLU A 136 -1.66 -12.17 -9.63
C GLU A 136 -0.52 -12.03 -8.61
N GLY A 137 -0.84 -11.49 -7.44
CA GLY A 137 0.14 -11.31 -6.35
C GLY A 137 1.15 -10.18 -6.55
N SER A 138 1.12 -9.46 -7.67
CA SER A 138 2.08 -8.38 -7.97
C SER A 138 1.75 -7.04 -7.29
N PHE A 139 0.48 -6.83 -6.92
CA PHE A 139 0.01 -5.52 -6.45
C PHE A 139 0.55 -5.15 -5.07
N GLN A 140 1.23 -4.00 -5.02
CA GLN A 140 1.74 -3.36 -3.80
C GLN A 140 0.97 -2.07 -3.55
N GLU A 141 -0.09 -2.15 -2.74
CA GLU A 141 -1.01 -1.03 -2.46
C GLU A 141 -0.36 0.05 -1.59
N TYR A 142 -0.47 1.30 -2.01
CA TYR A 142 -0.04 2.49 -1.28
C TYR A 142 -1.20 3.14 -0.55
N GLY A 143 -1.04 3.36 0.75
CA GLY A 143 -1.98 4.16 1.55
C GLY A 143 -3.38 3.56 1.67
N GLY A 144 -3.52 2.22 1.62
CA GLY A 144 -4.83 1.54 1.73
C GLY A 144 -5.60 1.91 3.00
N PHE A 145 -4.91 2.16 4.12
CA PHE A 145 -5.56 2.54 5.39
C PHE A 145 -5.98 4.00 5.50
N GLY A 146 -5.72 4.82 4.47
CA GLY A 146 -6.20 6.20 4.40
C GLY A 146 -7.73 6.24 4.47
N VAL A 147 -8.25 7.24 5.17
CA VAL A 147 -9.69 7.53 5.30
C VAL A 147 -9.93 9.00 5.00
N ALA A 148 -11.18 9.38 4.70
CA ALA A 148 -11.51 10.76 4.40
C ALA A 148 -11.16 11.71 5.54
N ALA A 149 -10.77 12.94 5.19
CA ALA A 149 -10.38 14.00 6.11
C ALA A 149 -11.60 14.66 6.78
N GLN A 150 -12.40 13.86 7.50
CA GLN A 150 -13.71 14.24 8.03
C GLN A 150 -13.92 13.86 9.51
N ARG A 151 -12.86 13.73 10.29
CA ARG A 151 -12.88 13.37 11.72
C ARG A 151 -13.61 14.39 12.58
N GLN A 152 -13.71 15.65 12.15
CA GLN A 152 -14.51 16.65 12.88
C GLN A 152 -16.02 16.36 12.82
N ARG A 153 -16.50 15.57 11.85
CA ARG A 153 -17.93 15.30 11.64
C ARG A 153 -18.31 13.82 11.64
N ARG A 154 -17.35 12.90 11.66
CA ARG A 154 -17.57 11.45 11.66
C ARG A 154 -16.66 10.77 12.66
N SER A 155 -17.13 9.67 13.23
CA SER A 155 -16.30 8.83 14.11
C SER A 155 -15.22 8.11 13.31
N GLU A 156 -14.14 7.70 13.99
CA GLU A 156 -13.11 6.90 13.33
C GLU A 156 -13.68 5.58 12.80
N VAL A 157 -14.53 4.89 13.56
CA VAL A 157 -15.19 3.63 13.11
C VAL A 157 -15.98 3.83 11.82
N ASP A 158 -16.76 4.91 11.70
CA ASP A 158 -17.50 5.24 10.49
C ASP A 158 -16.56 5.48 9.29
N LEU A 159 -15.51 6.27 9.49
CA LEU A 159 -14.54 6.58 8.43
C LEU A 159 -13.84 5.32 7.90
N ILE A 160 -13.55 4.37 8.79
CA ILE A 160 -12.93 3.10 8.42
C ILE A 160 -13.84 2.27 7.51
N ALA A 161 -15.10 2.14 7.91
CA ALA A 161 -16.08 1.32 7.20
C ALA A 161 -16.52 1.97 5.88
N ASN A 162 -16.72 3.29 5.87
CA ASN A 162 -17.41 4.00 4.80
C ASN A 162 -16.49 4.86 3.91
N THR A 163 -15.22 5.02 4.27
CA THR A 163 -14.22 5.71 3.44
C THR A 163 -12.91 4.92 3.23
N PRO A 164 -12.97 3.59 2.97
CA PRO A 164 -11.77 2.79 2.81
C PRO A 164 -10.90 3.32 1.67
N ALA A 165 -9.58 3.31 1.89
CA ALA A 165 -8.57 3.85 0.97
C ALA A 165 -8.81 5.31 0.52
N ASP A 166 -9.66 6.05 1.23
CA ASP A 166 -10.20 7.35 0.83
C ASP A 166 -10.81 7.40 -0.59
N GLY A 167 -11.33 6.26 -1.06
CA GLY A 167 -11.94 6.14 -2.38
C GLY A 167 -10.97 6.13 -3.56
N LEU A 168 -9.67 5.91 -3.31
CA LEU A 168 -8.67 5.70 -4.37
C LEU A 168 -7.79 4.50 -4.02
N ILE A 169 -7.81 3.48 -4.86
CA ILE A 169 -6.92 2.33 -4.77
C ILE A 169 -5.75 2.62 -5.70
N CYS A 170 -4.53 2.66 -5.17
CA CYS A 170 -3.36 2.99 -5.97
C CYS A 170 -2.13 2.23 -5.49
N GLY A 171 -1.25 1.86 -6.41
CA GLY A 171 -0.04 1.12 -6.10
C GLY A 171 0.65 0.58 -7.33
N THR A 172 1.80 -0.03 -7.15
CA THR A 172 2.56 -0.62 -8.25
C THR A 172 2.23 -2.09 -8.41
N GLY A 173 2.29 -2.61 -9.62
CA GLY A 173 2.22 -4.04 -9.91
C GLY A 173 2.92 -4.36 -11.22
N THR A 174 2.62 -5.52 -11.78
CA THR A 174 3.08 -5.90 -13.12
C THR A 174 1.88 -6.19 -14.03
N VAL A 175 2.06 -5.99 -15.33
CA VAL A 175 1.09 -6.33 -16.39
C VAL A 175 1.84 -7.11 -17.46
N ASN A 176 1.34 -8.31 -17.79
CA ASN A 176 1.92 -9.20 -18.80
C ASN A 176 3.39 -9.51 -18.51
N ALA A 177 3.74 -9.79 -17.25
CA ALA A 177 5.13 -10.08 -16.85
C ALA A 177 5.74 -11.28 -17.61
N ASP A 178 4.92 -12.29 -17.93
CA ASP A 178 5.37 -13.47 -18.66
C ASP A 178 5.81 -13.16 -20.10
N ASP A 179 5.27 -12.10 -20.70
CA ASP A 179 5.57 -11.66 -22.06
C ASP A 179 6.64 -10.54 -22.12
N ALA A 180 7.00 -9.97 -20.97
CA ALA A 180 7.87 -8.80 -20.89
C ALA A 180 9.35 -9.18 -20.77
N GLU A 181 10.21 -8.44 -21.49
CA GLU A 181 11.65 -8.41 -21.19
C GLU A 181 11.87 -7.86 -19.77
N ASP A 182 12.87 -8.40 -19.07
CA ASP A 182 13.13 -8.18 -17.64
C ASP A 182 12.92 -6.71 -17.19
N GLY A 183 11.94 -6.51 -16.29
CA GLY A 183 11.61 -5.22 -15.68
C GLY A 183 10.62 -4.32 -16.43
N ARG A 184 10.22 -4.63 -17.67
CA ARG A 184 9.31 -3.78 -18.48
C ARG A 184 7.82 -3.91 -18.18
N ALA A 185 7.42 -4.91 -17.39
CA ALA A 185 6.03 -5.14 -17.01
C ALA A 185 5.52 -4.24 -15.88
N ARG A 186 6.40 -3.54 -15.16
CA ARG A 186 6.01 -2.79 -13.96
C ARG A 186 5.19 -1.56 -14.33
N VAL A 187 4.04 -1.38 -13.68
CA VAL A 187 3.17 -0.22 -13.86
C VAL A 187 2.78 0.39 -12.53
N LEU A 188 2.36 1.65 -12.56
CA LEU A 188 1.53 2.26 -11.54
C LEU A 188 0.06 2.08 -11.96
N ALA A 189 -0.77 1.54 -11.07
CA ALA A 189 -2.22 1.49 -11.26
C ALA A 189 -2.92 2.40 -10.25
N MET A 190 -3.95 3.12 -10.72
CA MET A 190 -4.82 3.98 -9.92
C MET A 190 -6.27 3.71 -10.31
N SER A 191 -7.14 3.44 -9.33
CA SER A 191 -8.57 3.30 -9.55
C SER A 191 -9.35 4.04 -8.49
N TYR A 192 -10.12 5.05 -8.90
CA TYR A 192 -11.12 5.65 -8.03
C TYR A 192 -12.23 4.63 -7.75
N ASP A 193 -12.71 4.59 -6.51
CA ASP A 193 -13.82 3.75 -6.08
C ASP A 193 -15.09 4.61 -6.00
N TYR A 194 -15.94 4.50 -7.01
CA TYR A 194 -17.19 5.25 -7.09
C TYR A 194 -18.14 4.97 -5.91
N THR A 195 -18.01 3.81 -5.25
CA THR A 195 -18.83 3.48 -4.08
C THR A 195 -18.42 4.26 -2.83
N VAL A 196 -17.23 4.87 -2.82
CA VAL A 196 -16.74 5.73 -1.74
C VAL A 196 -16.89 7.19 -2.16
N LEU A 197 -17.91 7.86 -1.62
CA LEU A 197 -18.15 9.29 -1.83
C LEU A 197 -18.16 9.67 -3.33
N ALA A 198 -18.77 8.84 -4.18
CA ALA A 198 -18.88 9.04 -5.63
C ALA A 198 -17.53 9.15 -6.36
N GLY A 199 -16.47 8.49 -5.86
CA GLY A 199 -15.13 8.51 -6.47
C GLY A 199 -14.51 9.91 -6.48
N THR A 200 -14.95 10.80 -5.58
CA THR A 200 -14.49 12.18 -5.51
C THR A 200 -13.08 12.31 -4.95
N GLN A 201 -12.39 13.36 -5.34
CA GLN A 201 -11.01 13.68 -4.99
C GLN A 201 -10.98 14.48 -3.69
N GLY A 202 -10.52 13.85 -2.61
CA GLY A 202 -10.41 14.40 -1.27
C GLY A 202 -8.97 14.64 -0.85
N TYR A 203 -8.80 15.18 0.35
CA TYR A 203 -7.48 15.57 0.85
C TYR A 203 -6.50 14.40 0.95
N VAL A 204 -6.95 13.25 1.45
CA VAL A 204 -6.07 12.08 1.64
C VAL A 204 -5.80 11.38 0.32
N ASN A 205 -6.79 11.23 -0.56
CA ASN A 205 -6.56 10.62 -1.87
C ASN A 205 -5.75 11.50 -2.84
N HIS A 206 -5.75 12.83 -2.70
CA HIS A 206 -4.78 13.70 -3.37
C HIS A 206 -3.35 13.45 -2.88
N LYS A 207 -3.12 13.34 -1.56
CA LYS A 207 -1.80 12.96 -1.02
C LYS A 207 -1.32 11.60 -1.51
N LYS A 208 -2.24 10.63 -1.61
CA LYS A 208 -1.95 9.31 -2.18
C LYS A 208 -1.55 9.44 -3.64
N THR A 209 -2.32 10.18 -4.42
CA THR A 209 -2.05 10.48 -5.83
C THR A 209 -0.65 11.07 -6.00
N ASP A 210 -0.34 12.16 -5.31
CA ASP A 210 0.96 12.83 -5.41
C ASP A 210 2.12 11.88 -5.06
N ARG A 211 1.95 11.07 -4.01
CA ARG A 211 2.96 10.10 -3.59
C ARG A 211 3.20 9.03 -4.65
N VAL A 212 2.15 8.48 -5.25
CA VAL A 212 2.32 7.41 -6.24
C VAL A 212 2.83 7.96 -7.58
N LEU A 213 2.46 9.19 -7.96
CA LEU A 213 3.01 9.85 -9.14
C LEU A 213 4.50 10.16 -9.00
N GLU A 214 4.94 10.54 -7.80
CA GLU A 214 6.38 10.64 -7.48
C GLU A 214 7.09 9.29 -7.67
N VAL A 215 6.48 8.18 -7.23
CA VAL A 215 7.01 6.82 -7.43
C VAL A 215 7.08 6.46 -8.91
N ALA A 216 6.00 6.70 -9.68
CA ALA A 216 5.97 6.45 -11.11
C ALA A 216 7.06 7.24 -11.84
N ARG A 217 7.20 8.54 -11.54
CA ARG A 217 8.23 9.39 -12.15
C ARG A 217 9.64 8.91 -11.84
N ARG A 218 9.94 8.54 -10.59
CA ARG A 218 11.28 8.07 -10.19
C ARG A 218 11.67 6.75 -10.85
N ASN A 219 10.71 5.90 -11.12
CA ASN A 219 10.94 4.56 -11.65
C ASN A 219 10.58 4.45 -13.14
N MET A 220 10.18 5.55 -13.78
CA MET A 220 9.70 5.62 -15.16
C MET A 220 8.60 4.57 -15.46
N LEU A 221 7.63 4.45 -14.54
CA LEU A 221 6.55 3.48 -14.67
C LEU A 221 5.42 4.04 -15.56
N PRO A 222 4.92 3.26 -16.54
CA PRO A 222 3.61 3.51 -17.15
C PRO A 222 2.53 3.66 -16.08
N VAL A 223 1.53 4.49 -16.35
CA VAL A 223 0.41 4.74 -15.44
C VAL A 223 -0.90 4.32 -16.09
N VAL A 224 -1.66 3.48 -15.41
CA VAL A 224 -3.04 3.12 -15.77
C VAL A 224 -4.00 3.73 -14.75
N LEU A 225 -4.92 4.58 -15.22
CA LEU A 225 -5.88 5.32 -14.41
C LEU A 225 -7.32 4.91 -14.75
N PHE A 226 -8.04 4.33 -13.80
CA PHE A 226 -9.50 4.23 -13.84
C PHE A 226 -10.11 5.49 -13.19
N ALA A 227 -10.64 6.38 -14.02
CA ALA A 227 -10.96 7.76 -13.66
C ALA A 227 -12.40 8.00 -13.18
N GLU A 228 -13.21 6.96 -12.96
CA GLU A 228 -14.62 7.11 -12.56
C GLU A 228 -14.76 7.94 -11.27
N GLY A 229 -15.45 9.09 -11.33
CA GLY A 229 -15.63 9.97 -10.18
C GLY A 229 -16.14 11.37 -10.51
N GLY A 230 -16.58 12.06 -9.45
CA GLY A 230 -17.27 13.36 -9.55
C GLY A 230 -16.41 14.62 -9.37
N GLY A 231 -15.08 14.50 -9.31
CA GLY A 231 -14.16 15.62 -9.09
C GLY A 231 -13.96 15.97 -7.62
N GLY A 232 -13.65 17.23 -7.33
CA GLY A 232 -13.29 17.71 -5.99
C GLY A 232 -14.36 17.42 -4.95
N ARG A 233 -13.93 16.88 -3.81
CA ARG A 233 -14.83 16.46 -2.73
C ARG A 233 -15.23 17.61 -1.82
N PRO A 234 -16.53 17.87 -1.65
CA PRO A 234 -16.99 18.77 -0.59
C PRO A 234 -16.95 18.10 0.79
N GLY A 235 -16.65 18.88 1.83
CA GLY A 235 -16.83 18.47 3.23
C GLY A 235 -15.68 17.67 3.85
N ASP A 236 -14.47 17.78 3.30
CA ASP A 236 -13.23 17.37 3.99
C ASP A 236 -12.83 18.43 5.03
N THR A 237 -13.49 18.37 6.19
CA THR A 237 -13.43 19.37 7.27
C THR A 237 -12.09 19.42 8.02
N ASP A 238 -11.30 18.35 7.97
CA ASP A 238 -10.03 18.29 8.70
C ASP A 238 -8.90 19.03 7.97
N ALA A 239 -9.06 19.26 6.66
CA ALA A 239 -8.05 19.90 5.83
C ALA A 239 -8.15 21.43 5.98
N PRO A 240 -7.07 22.13 6.40
CA PRO A 240 -7.04 23.58 6.45
C PRO A 240 -6.86 24.13 5.04
N VAL A 241 -7.93 24.12 4.24
CA VAL A 241 -7.90 24.54 2.84
C VAL A 241 -8.65 25.85 2.67
N VAL A 242 -8.08 26.77 1.88
CA VAL A 242 -8.81 27.99 1.44
C VAL A 242 -9.56 27.67 0.16
N ALA A 243 -8.83 27.44 -0.94
CA ALA A 243 -9.40 27.12 -2.24
C ALA A 243 -8.88 25.80 -2.84
N GLY A 244 -7.80 25.23 -2.30
CA GLY A 244 -7.20 23.98 -2.79
C GLY A 244 -6.53 24.11 -4.16
N LEU A 245 -6.21 25.33 -4.59
CA LEU A 245 -5.62 25.62 -5.90
C LEU A 245 -4.11 25.36 -5.96
N ASP A 246 -3.51 24.98 -4.84
CA ASP A 246 -2.11 24.57 -4.68
C ASP A 246 -1.91 23.06 -4.77
N VAL A 247 -2.99 22.29 -5.00
CA VAL A 247 -2.91 20.84 -5.22
C VAL A 247 -2.09 20.54 -6.48
N MET A 248 -1.03 19.78 -6.28
CA MET A 248 -0.07 19.46 -7.36
C MET A 248 -0.47 18.24 -8.19
N SER A 249 -1.51 17.49 -7.83
CA SER A 249 -1.85 16.22 -8.49
C SER A 249 -2.04 16.36 -10.00
N PHE A 250 -2.73 17.40 -10.45
CA PHE A 250 -2.99 17.63 -11.88
C PHE A 250 -1.69 17.95 -12.62
N ALA A 251 -0.88 18.88 -12.10
CA ALA A 251 0.40 19.24 -12.70
C ALA A 251 1.41 18.09 -12.68
N SER A 252 1.42 17.31 -11.59
CA SER A 252 2.32 16.16 -11.42
C SER A 252 1.95 15.03 -12.38
N PHE A 253 0.66 14.75 -12.54
CA PHE A 253 0.17 13.76 -13.50
C PHE A 253 0.49 14.20 -14.94
N ALA A 254 0.16 15.43 -15.30
CA ALA A 254 0.46 15.97 -16.64
C ALA A 254 1.96 15.97 -16.96
N SER A 255 2.82 16.17 -15.95
CA SER A 255 4.29 16.15 -16.13
C SER A 255 4.86 14.77 -16.52
N LEU A 256 4.06 13.71 -16.44
CA LEU A 256 4.43 12.37 -16.90
C LEU A 256 4.22 12.18 -18.40
N SER A 257 3.42 13.04 -19.05
CA SER A 257 3.21 12.98 -20.49
C SER A 257 4.53 13.17 -21.23
N GLY A 258 4.79 12.30 -22.21
CA GLY A 258 6.05 12.25 -22.94
C GLY A 258 7.22 11.59 -22.18
N LEU A 259 7.03 11.19 -20.91
CA LEU A 259 8.02 10.44 -20.13
C LEU A 259 7.67 8.95 -20.01
N VAL A 260 6.40 8.65 -19.77
CA VAL A 260 5.89 7.29 -19.59
C VAL A 260 4.52 7.16 -20.26
N PRO A 261 4.09 5.95 -20.68
CA PRO A 261 2.74 5.75 -21.20
C PRO A 261 1.68 6.07 -20.13
N LEU A 262 0.69 6.86 -20.52
CA LEU A 262 -0.47 7.21 -19.69
C LEU A 262 -1.74 6.63 -20.31
N VAL A 263 -2.35 5.65 -19.65
CA VAL A 263 -3.59 5.00 -20.09
C VAL A 263 -4.73 5.42 -19.19
N GLY A 264 -5.73 6.08 -19.77
CA GLY A 264 -6.93 6.54 -19.09
C GLY A 264 -8.11 5.62 -19.39
N ILE A 265 -8.82 5.17 -18.37
CA ILE A 265 -10.01 4.33 -18.48
C ILE A 265 -11.18 5.03 -17.80
N ALA A 266 -12.23 5.30 -18.56
CA ALA A 266 -13.50 5.82 -18.06
C ALA A 266 -14.58 4.75 -18.14
N SER A 267 -15.30 4.56 -17.04
CA SER A 267 -16.56 3.82 -17.06
C SER A 267 -17.57 4.58 -16.22
N GLY A 268 -18.66 5.04 -16.85
CA GLY A 268 -19.68 5.86 -16.18
C GLY A 268 -19.30 7.32 -16.06
N TYR A 269 -19.56 7.91 -14.89
CA TYR A 269 -19.41 9.36 -14.71
C TYR A 269 -17.96 9.74 -14.39
N CYS A 270 -17.37 10.57 -15.23
CA CYS A 270 -16.02 11.12 -15.04
C CYS A 270 -16.07 12.64 -15.19
N PHE A 271 -16.09 13.36 -14.07
CA PHE A 271 -16.29 14.81 -14.05
C PHE A 271 -15.19 15.59 -13.35
N ALA A 272 -15.03 16.85 -13.77
CA ALA A 272 -14.15 17.83 -13.15
C ALA A 272 -12.70 17.33 -13.02
N GLY A 273 -12.12 17.31 -11.81
CA GLY A 273 -10.73 16.92 -11.64
C GLY A 273 -10.44 15.47 -12.05
N ASN A 274 -11.42 14.57 -12.01
CA ASN A 274 -11.26 13.22 -12.55
C ASN A 274 -11.08 13.25 -14.07
N ALA A 275 -11.92 14.03 -14.77
CA ALA A 275 -11.83 14.23 -16.22
C ALA A 275 -10.55 14.98 -16.62
N ALA A 276 -10.07 15.90 -15.78
CA ALA A 276 -8.82 16.61 -16.01
C ALA A 276 -7.61 15.65 -16.02
N LEU A 277 -7.56 14.67 -15.11
CA LEU A 277 -6.54 13.62 -15.13
C LEU A 277 -6.68 12.73 -16.36
N LEU A 278 -7.91 12.30 -16.67
CA LEU A 278 -8.20 11.45 -17.84
C LEU A 278 -7.75 12.10 -19.16
N GLY A 279 -8.02 13.39 -19.34
CA GLY A 279 -7.67 14.14 -20.55
C GLY A 279 -6.16 14.41 -20.71
N CYS A 280 -5.34 14.07 -19.72
CA CYS A 280 -3.88 14.12 -19.83
C CYS A 280 -3.26 12.78 -20.28
N CYS A 281 -4.07 11.73 -20.46
CA CYS A 281 -3.59 10.42 -20.89
C CYS A 281 -3.27 10.40 -22.40
N ASP A 282 -2.37 9.51 -22.81
CA ASP A 282 -2.02 9.28 -24.21
C ASP A 282 -3.13 8.55 -24.96
N VAL A 283 -3.90 7.72 -24.24
CA VAL A 283 -5.07 7.02 -24.76
C VAL A 283 -6.19 7.04 -23.72
N VAL A 284 -7.41 7.33 -24.18
CA VAL A 284 -8.65 7.28 -23.40
C VAL A 284 -9.52 6.13 -23.89
N ILE A 285 -9.69 5.12 -23.03
CA ILE A 285 -10.58 3.98 -23.22
C ILE A 285 -11.86 4.25 -22.43
N ALA A 286 -13.04 4.15 -23.05
CA ALA A 286 -14.30 4.44 -22.37
C ALA A 286 -15.42 3.45 -22.71
N THR A 287 -16.19 3.03 -21.70
CA THR A 287 -17.38 2.19 -21.89
C THR A 287 -18.54 2.97 -22.50
N GLU A 288 -19.47 2.30 -23.17
CA GLU A 288 -20.62 2.96 -23.84
C GLU A 288 -21.50 3.81 -22.91
N ASP A 289 -21.54 3.47 -21.62
CA ASP A 289 -22.32 4.21 -20.63
C ASP A 289 -21.53 5.37 -19.96
N SER A 290 -20.36 5.72 -20.52
CA SER A 290 -19.51 6.79 -20.00
C SER A 290 -20.02 8.18 -20.36
N ASN A 291 -19.84 9.10 -19.40
CA ASN A 291 -20.17 10.51 -19.48
C ASN A 291 -18.99 11.30 -18.92
N ILE A 292 -18.29 12.03 -19.78
CA ILE A 292 -17.00 12.65 -19.47
C ILE A 292 -17.13 14.17 -19.60
N GLY A 293 -16.70 14.95 -18.61
CA GLY A 293 -16.76 16.41 -18.73
C GLY A 293 -15.99 17.19 -17.68
N MET A 294 -15.48 18.37 -18.04
CA MET A 294 -14.76 19.25 -17.12
C MET A 294 -15.64 19.83 -15.99
N ALA A 295 -16.96 19.68 -16.10
CA ALA A 295 -17.92 20.08 -15.08
C ALA A 295 -18.96 18.98 -14.89
N GLY A 296 -19.25 18.63 -13.63
CA GLY A 296 -20.40 17.79 -13.28
C GLY A 296 -21.67 18.62 -13.08
N PRO A 297 -22.83 17.97 -12.83
CA PRO A 297 -24.12 18.65 -12.69
C PRO A 297 -24.11 19.83 -11.69
N ALA A 298 -23.53 19.62 -10.51
CA ALA A 298 -23.46 20.64 -9.47
C ALA A 298 -22.64 21.88 -9.89
N MET A 299 -21.59 21.70 -10.70
CA MET A 299 -20.78 22.81 -11.20
C MET A 299 -21.50 23.58 -12.31
N ILE A 300 -22.24 22.88 -13.18
CA ILE A 300 -23.07 23.49 -14.23
C ILE A 300 -24.19 24.32 -13.61
N GLU A 301 -24.90 23.76 -12.63
CA GLU A 301 -25.96 24.46 -11.90
C GLU A 301 -25.39 25.65 -11.11
N GLY A 302 -24.29 25.44 -10.38
CA GLY A 302 -23.60 26.51 -9.65
C GLY A 302 -23.07 27.64 -10.55
N GLY A 303 -22.81 27.35 -11.82
CA GLY A 303 -22.44 28.33 -12.84
C GLY A 303 -23.63 29.05 -13.50
N GLY A 304 -24.87 28.77 -13.09
CA GLY A 304 -26.07 29.42 -13.63
C GLY A 304 -26.54 28.88 -14.99
N LEU A 305 -26.03 27.72 -15.42
CA LEU A 305 -26.38 27.10 -16.72
C LEU A 305 -27.58 26.15 -16.64
N GLY A 306 -28.27 26.13 -15.49
CA GLY A 306 -29.44 25.29 -15.24
C GLY A 306 -29.11 23.87 -14.75
N VAL A 307 -30.15 23.07 -14.60
CA VAL A 307 -30.05 21.69 -14.10
C VAL A 307 -29.87 20.75 -15.28
N VAL A 308 -28.74 20.05 -15.32
CA VAL A 308 -28.40 19.09 -16.39
C VAL A 308 -28.20 17.71 -15.79
N ALA A 309 -28.85 16.71 -16.38
CA ALA A 309 -28.68 15.33 -15.96
C ALA A 309 -27.22 14.86 -16.22
N PRO A 310 -26.62 14.04 -15.34
CA PRO A 310 -25.28 13.49 -15.55
C PRO A 310 -25.11 12.82 -16.92
N THR A 311 -26.14 12.14 -17.42
CA THR A 311 -26.17 11.44 -18.71
C THR A 311 -26.24 12.37 -19.93
N ALA A 312 -26.44 13.67 -19.72
CA ALA A 312 -26.41 14.68 -20.78
C ALA A 312 -25.03 15.38 -20.87
N ILE A 313 -24.09 15.04 -19.97
CA ILE A 313 -22.79 15.69 -19.89
C ILE A 313 -21.74 14.80 -20.55
N GLY A 314 -21.30 15.21 -21.73
CA GLY A 314 -20.33 14.49 -22.55
C GLY A 314 -20.66 13.02 -22.78
N PRO A 315 -21.82 12.69 -23.40
CA PRO A 315 -22.15 11.33 -23.79
C PRO A 315 -21.08 10.72 -24.68
N ILE A 316 -20.92 9.39 -24.61
CA ILE A 316 -19.87 8.67 -25.34
C ILE A 316 -19.86 8.98 -26.85
N GLU A 317 -21.02 9.14 -27.50
CA GLU A 317 -21.11 9.45 -28.93
C GLU A 317 -20.46 10.78 -29.28
N VAL A 318 -20.60 11.77 -28.40
CA VAL A 318 -19.99 13.09 -28.57
C VAL A 318 -18.48 12.98 -28.36
N GLN A 319 -18.06 12.27 -27.31
CA GLN A 319 -16.65 12.18 -26.93
C GLN A 319 -15.81 11.32 -27.88
N THR A 320 -16.40 10.31 -28.50
CA THR A 320 -15.73 9.58 -29.59
C THR A 320 -15.64 10.45 -30.84
N LYS A 321 -16.71 11.20 -31.19
CA LYS A 321 -16.74 12.01 -32.42
C LYS A 321 -15.79 13.20 -32.40
N ASN A 322 -15.57 13.81 -31.24
CA ASN A 322 -14.70 14.97 -31.07
C ASN A 322 -13.24 14.60 -30.73
N GLY A 323 -12.90 13.31 -30.66
CA GLY A 323 -11.54 12.83 -30.40
C GLY A 323 -11.10 12.86 -28.94
N VAL A 324 -12.03 12.98 -27.98
CA VAL A 324 -11.73 12.87 -26.54
C VAL A 324 -11.58 11.40 -26.11
N VAL A 325 -12.32 10.48 -26.74
CA VAL A 325 -12.23 9.04 -26.51
C VAL A 325 -11.62 8.37 -27.74
N ASP A 326 -10.50 7.69 -27.53
CA ASP A 326 -9.78 6.97 -28.58
C ASP A 326 -10.33 5.56 -28.80
N VAL A 327 -10.69 4.88 -27.72
CA VAL A 327 -11.17 3.49 -27.74
C VAL A 327 -12.50 3.40 -27.01
N ARG A 328 -13.60 3.31 -27.77
CA ARG A 328 -14.92 2.98 -27.23
C ARG A 328 -15.05 1.47 -27.06
N VAL A 329 -15.46 1.01 -25.88
CA VAL A 329 -15.66 -0.41 -25.56
C VAL A 329 -17.09 -0.67 -25.06
N ALA A 330 -17.55 -1.91 -25.24
CA ALA A 330 -18.86 -2.39 -24.79
C ALA A 330 -18.95 -2.48 -23.26
#